data_AF-A0A6P0VRC2-F1
#
_entry.id   AF-A0A6P0VRC2-F1
#
_cell.length_a   1.000
_cell.length_b   1.000
_cell.length_c   1.000
_cell.angle_alpha   90.00
_cell.angle_beta   90.00
_cell.angle_gamma   90.00
#
_symmetry.space_group_name_H-M   'P 1'
#
loop_
_entity.id
_entity.type
_entity.pdbx_description
1 polymer ?
#
loop_
_entity_poly.entity_id
_entity_poly.type
_entity_poly.pdbx_seq_one_letter_code
_entity_poly.pdbx_strand_id
1 'polypeptide(L)'
;GVEREDGTIKFTIEDDGHKQHFHRIAAYFELAKDVSLKLDNELIEWKSGDKIRLFFSYRYTTVMIKELLSTYGITVLDYWEGANQEEGVYLCQKI
;
A
#
# COMPACT_ATOMS: atom_id res chain seq x y z
N GLY A 1 2.09 13.17 -18.02
CA GLY A 1 2.36 12.34 -16.83
C GLY A 1 3.81 11.92 -16.89
N VAL A 2 4.13 10.73 -16.40
CA VAL A 2 5.36 10.01 -16.77
C VAL A 2 4.98 8.91 -17.77
N GLU A 3 5.82 8.70 -18.78
CA GLU A 3 5.64 7.67 -19.79
C GLU A 3 6.39 6.39 -19.41
N ARG A 4 6.07 5.28 -20.09
CA ARG A 4 6.67 3.97 -19.78
C ARG A 4 8.20 3.98 -19.88
N GLU A 5 8.74 4.69 -20.85
CA GLU A 5 10.16 4.87 -21.11
C GLU A 5 10.87 5.80 -20.13
N ASP A 6 10.14 6.50 -19.27
CA ASP A 6 10.73 7.43 -18.30
C ASP A 6 11.32 6.73 -17.08
N GLY A 7 11.01 5.45 -16.87
CA GLY A 7 11.41 4.74 -15.67
C GLY A 7 10.90 3.30 -15.59
N THR A 8 10.89 2.75 -14.38
CA THR A 8 10.42 1.37 -14.15
C THR A 8 9.59 1.26 -12.88
N ILE A 9 8.66 0.31 -12.84
CA ILE A 9 7.90 0.00 -11.63
C ILE A 9 8.74 -0.93 -10.74
N LYS A 10 8.90 -0.54 -9.46
CA LYS A 10 9.56 -1.32 -8.42
C LYS A 10 8.60 -1.58 -7.28
N PHE A 11 8.54 -2.83 -6.83
CA PHE A 11 7.77 -3.23 -5.65
C PHE A 11 8.70 -3.35 -4.45
N THR A 12 8.27 -2.87 -3.29
CA THR A 12 9.01 -2.99 -2.04
C THR A 12 8.07 -3.31 -0.90
N ILE A 13 8.59 -3.98 0.12
CA ILE A 13 7.95 -4.10 1.42
C ILE A 13 8.40 -2.89 2.25
N GLU A 14 7.45 -2.25 2.92
CA GLU A 14 7.71 -1.15 3.84
C GLU A 14 7.15 -1.49 5.20
N ASP A 15 7.87 -1.09 6.24
CA ASP A 15 7.38 -1.13 7.61
C ASP A 15 6.53 0.11 7.89
N ASP A 16 5.44 -0.07 8.64
CA ASP A 16 4.74 1.06 9.24
C ASP A 16 5.56 1.58 10.42
N GLY A 17 6.05 2.82 10.33
CA GLY A 17 6.95 3.42 11.34
C GLY A 17 6.36 3.52 12.75
N HIS A 18 5.06 3.24 12.91
CA HIS A 18 4.34 3.27 14.17
C HIS A 18 3.98 1.89 14.75
N LYS A 19 4.01 0.82 13.95
CA LYS A 19 3.58 -0.53 14.36
C LYS A 19 4.59 -1.58 13.89
N GLN A 20 5.34 -2.13 14.84
CA GLN A 20 6.23 -3.26 14.57
C GLN A 20 5.43 -4.40 13.91
N HIS A 21 6.01 -5.02 12.88
CA HIS A 21 5.42 -6.12 12.10
C HIS A 21 4.17 -5.78 11.28
N PHE A 22 3.79 -4.50 11.18
CA PHE A 22 2.76 -4.08 10.25
C PHE A 22 3.38 -3.65 8.93
N HIS A 23 3.34 -4.56 7.97
CA HIS A 23 3.97 -4.35 6.67
C HIS A 23 2.94 -3.85 5.66
N ARG A 24 3.43 -3.10 4.67
CA ARG A 24 2.71 -2.82 3.43
C ARG A 24 3.57 -3.14 2.23
N ILE A 25 2.94 -3.57 1.16
CA ILE A 25 3.58 -3.60 -0.15
C ILE A 25 3.32 -2.24 -0.79
N ALA A 26 4.36 -1.61 -1.32
CA ALA A 26 4.25 -0.39 -2.11
C ALA A 26 4.86 -0.62 -3.50
N ALA A 27 4.27 0.02 -4.51
CA ALA A 27 4.94 0.18 -5.80
C ALA A 27 5.26 1.63 -6.07
N TYR A 28 6.46 1.81 -6.61
CA TYR A 28 7.00 3.08 -7.04
C TYR A 28 7.33 3.02 -8.51
N PHE A 29 7.08 4.11 -9.22
CA PHE A 29 7.73 4.38 -10.49
C PHE A 29 9.05 5.11 -10.20
N GLU A 30 10.17 4.46 -10.48
CA GLU A 30 11.50 5.03 -10.30
C GLU A 30 12.00 5.58 -11.63
N LEU A 31 12.29 6.88 -11.65
CA LEU A 31 12.66 7.64 -12.84
C LEU A 31 14.07 7.30 -13.28
N ALA A 32 14.27 6.99 -14.55
CA ALA A 32 15.58 6.75 -15.15
C ALA A 32 16.23 8.06 -15.67
N LYS A 33 15.43 9.10 -15.89
CA LYS A 33 15.85 10.41 -16.40
C LYS A 33 15.03 11.53 -15.77
N ASP A 34 15.52 12.75 -15.91
CA ASP A 34 14.76 13.95 -15.54
C ASP A 34 13.48 14.06 -16.39
N VAL A 35 12.37 14.41 -15.73
CA VAL A 35 11.05 14.57 -16.37
C VAL A 35 10.40 15.84 -15.84
N SER A 36 9.91 16.69 -16.74
CA SER A 36 9.11 17.86 -16.39
C SER A 36 7.71 17.73 -16.97
N LEU A 37 6.70 17.92 -16.13
CA LEU A 37 5.29 17.90 -16.49
C LEU A 37 4.69 19.27 -16.22
N LYS A 38 4.13 19.89 -17.24
CA LYS A 38 3.30 21.08 -17.07
C LYS A 38 1.85 20.67 -16.86
N LEU A 39 1.29 21.03 -15.71
CA LEU A 39 -0.12 20.85 -15.35
C LEU A 39 -0.72 22.23 -15.10
N ASP A 40 -1.54 22.72 -16.03
CA ASP A 40 -2.03 24.09 -16.05
C ASP A 40 -0.90 25.13 -15.90
N ASN A 41 -0.87 25.84 -14.76
CA ASN A 41 0.15 26.84 -14.42
C ASN A 41 1.24 26.30 -13.50
N GLU A 42 1.21 25.01 -13.18
CA GLU A 42 2.22 24.36 -12.35
C GLU A 42 3.20 23.58 -13.23
N LEU A 43 4.48 23.70 -12.88
CA LEU A 43 5.55 22.88 -13.41
C LEU A 43 5.96 21.89 -12.32
N ILE A 44 5.76 20.61 -12.57
CA ILE A 44 6.21 19.54 -11.69
C ILE A 44 7.46 18.94 -12.33
N GLU A 45 8.55 18.89 -11.57
CA GLU A 45 9.83 18.37 -12.05
C GLU A 45 10.28 17.23 -11.16
N TRP A 46 10.71 16.16 -11.81
CA TRP A 46 11.36 15.01 -11.19
C TRP A 46 12.76 14.86 -11.77
N LYS A 47 13.67 14.41 -10.92
CA LYS A 47 15.04 14.05 -11.28
C LYS A 47 15.17 12.54 -11.49
N SER A 48 16.18 12.16 -12.27
CA SER A 48 16.61 10.76 -12.33
C SER A 48 16.84 10.22 -10.91
N GLY A 49 16.26 9.05 -10.63
CA GLY A 49 16.26 8.40 -9.31
C GLY A 49 15.09 8.79 -8.40
N ASP A 50 14.32 9.83 -8.72
CA ASP A 50 13.11 10.15 -7.97
C ASP A 50 12.09 9.01 -8.07
N LYS A 51 11.29 8.87 -7.01
CA LYS A 51 10.30 7.79 -6.88
C LYS A 51 8.91 8.38 -6.72
N ILE A 52 8.02 8.01 -7.65
CA ILE A 52 6.60 8.35 -7.58
C ILE A 52 5.85 7.14 -7.03
N ARG A 53 5.20 7.26 -5.87
CA ARG A 53 4.41 6.15 -5.31
C ARG A 53 3.12 5.99 -6.10
N LEU A 54 2.94 4.82 -6.70
CA LEU A 54 1.75 4.48 -7.50
C LEU A 54 0.65 3.84 -6.65
N PHE A 55 1.03 2.91 -5.78
CA PHE A 55 0.09 2.26 -4.86
C PHE A 55 0.80 1.81 -3.58
N PHE A 56 0.00 1.59 -2.54
CA PHE A 56 0.40 0.76 -1.41
C PHE A 56 -0.79 -0.06 -0.91
N SER A 57 -0.52 -1.18 -0.26
CA SER A 57 -1.53 -2.03 0.38
C SER A 57 -0.95 -2.63 1.65
N TYR A 58 -1.59 -2.32 2.78
CA TYR A 58 -1.30 -2.95 4.05
C TYR A 58 -1.56 -4.45 4.00
N ARG A 59 -0.76 -5.20 4.74
CA ARG A 59 -0.86 -6.65 4.84
C ARG A 59 -1.23 -6.98 6.28
N TYR A 60 -2.48 -7.40 6.44
CA TYR A 60 -3.02 -7.78 7.73
C TYR A 60 -3.01 -9.29 7.87
N THR A 61 -2.65 -9.77 9.05
CA THR A 61 -2.98 -11.13 9.47
C THR A 61 -4.37 -11.13 10.13
N THR A 62 -5.00 -12.29 10.24
CA THR A 62 -6.26 -12.44 11.00
C THR A 62 -6.16 -11.89 12.42
N VAL A 63 -5.03 -12.08 13.09
CA VAL A 63 -4.81 -11.55 14.46
C VAL A 63 -4.91 -10.03 14.46
N MET A 64 -4.24 -9.37 13.51
CA MET A 64 -4.26 -7.92 13.40
C MET A 64 -5.63 -7.36 13.01
N ILE A 65 -6.40 -8.07 12.17
CA ILE A 65 -7.78 -7.67 11.83
C ILE A 65 -8.66 -7.71 13.07
N LYS A 66 -8.59 -8.80 13.85
CA LYS A 66 -9.37 -8.95 15.09
C LYS A 66 -9.05 -7.84 16.09
N GLU A 67 -7.76 -7.59 16.32
CA GLU A 67 -7.30 -6.51 17.20
C GLU A 67 -7.79 -5.15 16.70
N LEU A 68 -7.59 -4.83 15.42
CA LEU A 68 -8.01 -3.56 14.84
C LEU A 68 -9.52 -3.35 14.97
N LEU A 69 -10.33 -4.32 14.56
CA LEU A 69 -11.79 -4.21 14.58
C LEU A 69 -12.32 -4.07 16.00
N SER A 70 -11.69 -4.72 16.99
CA SER A 70 -12.08 -4.58 18.40
C SER A 70 -11.95 -3.15 18.91
N THR A 71 -10.96 -2.39 18.42
CA THR A 71 -10.80 -0.96 18.80
C THR A 71 -11.95 -0.08 18.30
N TYR A 72 -12.72 -0.56 17.33
CA TYR A 72 -13.92 0.09 16.81
C TYR A 72 -15.23 -0.50 17.36
N GLY A 73 -15.16 -1.38 18.37
CA GLY A 73 -16.33 -2.08 18.90
C GLY A 73 -16.92 -3.09 17.91
N ILE A 74 -16.10 -3.66 17.03
CA ILE A 74 -16.53 -4.69 16.08
C ILE A 74 -15.88 -6.01 16.48
N THR A 75 -16.69 -7.05 16.67
CA THR A 75 -16.21 -8.40 16.96
C THR A 75 -16.28 -9.27 15.72
N VAL A 76 -15.22 -10.04 15.50
CA VAL A 76 -15.17 -11.08 14.47
C VAL A 76 -15.79 -12.35 15.04
N LEU A 77 -16.91 -12.79 14.47
CA LEU A 77 -17.65 -13.99 14.88
C LEU A 77 -17.10 -15.25 14.23
N ASP A 78 -16.72 -15.16 12.95
CA ASP A 78 -16.16 -16.25 12.17
C ASP A 78 -15.28 -15.71 11.02
N TYR A 79 -14.45 -16.55 10.42
CA TYR A 79 -13.61 -16.16 9.27
C TYR A 79 -13.20 -17.35 8.41
N TRP A 80 -12.96 -17.08 7.13
CA TRP A 80 -12.49 -18.05 6.15
C TRP A 80 -11.31 -17.48 5.40
N GLU A 81 -10.18 -18.17 5.44
CA GLU A 81 -8.94 -17.80 4.72
C GLU A 81 -8.65 -18.80 3.60
N GLY A 82 -8.07 -18.30 2.51
CA GLY A 82 -7.47 -19.15 1.50
C GLY A 82 -6.32 -19.98 2.07
N ALA A 83 -6.03 -21.15 1.46
CA ALA A 83 -4.95 -22.02 1.93
C ALA A 83 -3.57 -21.35 1.92
N ASN A 84 -3.37 -20.36 1.04
CA ASN A 84 -2.16 -19.54 0.95
C ASN A 84 -2.18 -18.31 1.87
N GLN A 85 -3.27 -18.07 2.61
CA GLN A 85 -3.47 -16.96 3.53
C GLN A 85 -3.36 -15.56 2.89
N GLU A 86 -3.48 -15.46 1.56
CA GLU A 86 -3.40 -14.18 0.86
C GLU A 86 -4.68 -13.35 1.02
N GLU A 87 -5.81 -14.04 1.17
CA GLU A 87 -7.14 -13.43 1.26
C GLU A 87 -7.96 -14.12 2.35
N GLY A 88 -8.82 -13.33 3.02
CA GLY A 88 -9.72 -13.81 4.04
C GLY A 88 -11.02 -13.00 4.08
N VAL A 89 -12.12 -13.67 4.41
CA VAL A 89 -13.44 -13.08 4.62
C VAL A 89 -13.79 -13.21 6.09
N TYR A 90 -14.28 -12.13 6.70
CA TYR A 90 -14.58 -12.05 8.13
C TYR A 90 -16.05 -11.73 8.34
N LEU A 91 -16.74 -12.58 9.11
CA LEU A 91 -18.09 -12.30 9.59
C LEU A 91 -17.98 -11.46 10.86
N CYS A 92 -18.51 -10.24 10.80
CA CYS A 92 -18.35 -9.25 11.87
C CYS A 92 -19.69 -8.78 12.42
N GLN A 93 -19.72 -8.44 13.70
CA GLN A 93 -20.84 -7.80 14.38
C GLN A 93 -20.39 -6.52 15.06
N LYS A 94 -21.17 -5.45 14.90
CA LYS A 94 -20.97 -4.21 15.66
C LYS A 94 -21.65 -4.33 17.03
N ILE A 95 -20.90 -3.98 18.08
CA ILE A 95 -21.33 -3.90 19.47
C ILE A 95 -21.77 -2.46 19.76
#